data_AF-A0A448V8B6-F1
#
_entry.id   AF-A0A448V8B6-F1
#
_cell.length_a   1.000
_cell.length_b   1.000
_cell.length_c   1.000
_cell.angle_alpha   90.00
_cell.angle_beta   90.00
_cell.angle_gamma   90.00
#
_symmetry.space_group_name_H-M   'P 1'
#
loop_
_entity.id
_entity.type
_entity.pdbx_description
1 polymer ?
#
loop_
_entity_poly.entity_id
_entity_poly.type
_entity_poly.pdbx_seq_one_letter_code
_entity_poly.pdbx_strand_id
1 'polypeptide(L)'
;MTSMPMRLFCLAYYIAAINIEATYHGLMKGDYIPFKHIGLTDTFQRVEKQDLMKGLLEENSAYLELQKKLNIEVIFGNPPYSLRQKSENDNAKNTPYPLLDDRIRETYAAQSKATNMQALYDSYIRAIRWASDRISNAGIIGFVSGSGYIEKPAMDGLRKSLAKEFTSIYVLNLRGDIRKNMLSNGKAQEGENIFGNGSMTGIAVTLFIKNPNVSKPCKIYYHDIGNNLTTKEKLTVLITLVVLMVCG
;
A
#
# COMPACT_ATOMS: atom_id res chain seq x y z
N MET A 1 1.89 30.64 4.45
CA MET A 1 2.08 30.13 3.07
C MET A 1 2.52 28.67 3.14
N THR A 2 1.56 27.75 3.18
CA THR A 2 1.75 26.29 3.21
C THR A 2 1.11 25.71 1.94
N SER A 3 1.70 25.98 0.78
CA SER A 3 1.17 25.57 -0.54
C SER A 3 2.00 24.49 -1.23
N MET A 4 3.06 23.97 -0.60
CA MET A 4 3.98 23.02 -1.21
C MET A 4 3.42 21.58 -1.32
N PRO A 5 2.72 21.00 -0.31
CA PRO A 5 2.22 19.63 -0.44
C PRO A 5 1.09 19.51 -1.47
N MET A 6 0.16 20.47 -1.53
CA MET A 6 -0.97 20.43 -2.49
C MET A 6 -0.50 20.46 -3.95
N ARG A 7 0.57 21.22 -4.26
CA ARG A 7 1.13 21.32 -5.63
C ARG A 7 1.68 19.99 -6.14
N LEU A 8 2.29 19.18 -5.27
CA LEU A 8 2.85 17.88 -5.65
C LEU A 8 1.74 16.85 -5.93
N PHE A 9 0.68 16.85 -5.11
CA PHE A 9 -0.49 16.00 -5.34
C PHE A 9 -1.23 16.35 -6.63
N CYS A 10 -1.39 17.65 -6.94
CA CYS A 10 -2.01 18.08 -8.20
C CYS A 10 -1.18 17.65 -9.42
N LEU A 11 0.15 17.76 -9.38
CA LEU A 11 1.00 17.34 -10.50
C LEU A 11 0.91 15.83 -10.73
N ALA A 12 1.01 15.03 -9.67
CA ALA A 12 0.87 13.58 -9.77
C ALA A 12 -0.52 13.17 -10.31
N TYR A 13 -1.58 13.87 -9.89
CA TYR A 13 -2.93 13.68 -10.41
C TYR A 13 -3.00 13.91 -11.92
N TYR A 14 -2.47 15.03 -12.43
CA TYR A 14 -2.49 15.32 -13.87
C TYR A 14 -1.64 14.34 -14.68
N ILE A 15 -0.44 13.99 -14.19
CA ILE A 15 0.41 12.99 -14.86
C ILE A 15 -0.33 11.65 -14.96
N ALA A 16 -0.99 11.21 -13.88
CA ALA A 16 -1.74 9.95 -13.87
C ALA A 16 -2.92 9.98 -14.86
N ALA A 17 -3.72 11.05 -14.85
CA ALA A 17 -4.84 11.20 -15.78
C ALA A 17 -4.38 11.16 -17.25
N ILE A 18 -3.37 11.97 -17.60
CA ILE A 18 -2.83 12.05 -18.95
C ILE A 18 -2.25 10.71 -19.40
N ASN A 19 -1.51 10.00 -18.53
CA ASN A 19 -0.93 8.70 -18.88
C ASN A 19 -2.01 7.64 -19.14
N ILE A 20 -3.09 7.62 -18.37
CA ILE A 20 -4.22 6.71 -18.59
C ILE A 20 -4.89 7.02 -19.93
N GLU A 21 -5.21 8.29 -20.18
CA GLU A 21 -5.89 8.75 -21.39
C GLU A 21 -5.05 8.53 -22.65
N ALA A 22 -3.76 8.88 -22.62
CA ALA A 22 -2.85 8.70 -23.74
C ALA A 22 -2.65 7.22 -24.08
N THR A 23 -2.52 6.37 -23.06
CA THR A 23 -2.41 4.91 -23.26
C THR A 23 -3.67 4.34 -23.88
N TYR A 24 -4.84 4.70 -23.35
CA TYR A 24 -6.13 4.26 -23.87
C TYR A 24 -6.34 4.71 -25.33
N HIS A 25 -6.07 5.99 -25.61
CA HIS A 25 -6.17 6.55 -26.96
C HIS A 25 -5.23 5.84 -27.96
N GLY A 26 -3.98 5.59 -27.56
CA GLY A 26 -3.01 4.88 -28.40
C GLY A 26 -3.39 3.43 -28.71
N LEU A 27 -4.03 2.73 -27.77
CA LEU A 27 -4.50 1.36 -27.96
C LEU A 27 -5.76 1.28 -28.81
N MET A 28 -6.74 2.14 -28.54
CA MET A 28 -8.05 2.10 -29.20
C MET A 28 -8.06 2.79 -30.56
N LYS A 29 -7.10 3.68 -30.84
CA LYS A 29 -6.95 4.44 -32.10
C LYS A 29 -8.24 5.18 -32.53
N GLY A 30 -9.07 5.56 -31.57
CA GLY A 30 -10.31 6.33 -31.77
C GLY A 30 -10.18 7.74 -31.23
N ASP A 31 -11.31 8.43 -31.07
CA ASP A 31 -11.32 9.78 -30.50
C ASP A 31 -10.75 9.82 -29.08
N TYR A 32 -10.25 10.99 -28.69
CA TYR A 32 -9.80 11.22 -27.32
C TYR A 32 -10.97 11.13 -26.34
N ILE A 33 -10.82 10.33 -25.30
CA ILE A 33 -11.81 10.14 -24.23
C ILE A 33 -11.15 10.49 -22.88
N PRO A 34 -11.61 11.54 -22.18
CA PRO A 34 -11.06 11.92 -20.88
C PRO A 34 -11.41 10.90 -19.79
N PHE A 35 -10.47 10.63 -18.89
CA PHE A 35 -10.64 9.69 -17.80
C PHE A 35 -11.27 10.38 -16.59
N LYS A 36 -12.61 10.38 -16.54
CA LYS A 36 -13.40 11.04 -15.48
C LYS A 36 -13.38 10.31 -14.12
N HIS A 37 -12.77 9.13 -14.04
CA HIS A 37 -12.82 8.26 -12.85
C HIS A 37 -11.51 8.29 -12.06
N ILE A 38 -10.94 9.49 -11.89
CA ILE A 38 -9.78 9.77 -11.03
C ILE A 38 -10.17 10.82 -10.01
N GLY A 39 -9.76 10.60 -8.75
CA GLY A 39 -10.12 11.49 -7.64
C GLY A 39 -8.89 12.19 -7.07
N LEU A 40 -8.96 13.52 -6.93
CA LEU A 40 -7.98 14.31 -6.19
C LEU A 40 -8.41 14.38 -4.72
N THR A 41 -7.76 13.59 -3.87
CA THR A 41 -8.07 13.55 -2.43
C THR A 41 -6.95 12.89 -1.61
N ASP A 42 -6.96 13.17 -0.31
CA ASP A 42 -6.35 12.30 0.70
C ASP A 42 -7.34 11.16 1.04
N THR A 43 -6.97 9.92 0.73
CA THR A 43 -7.81 8.74 0.93
C THR A 43 -8.10 8.44 2.41
N PHE A 44 -7.14 8.69 3.30
CA PHE A 44 -7.32 8.44 4.73
C PHE A 44 -8.18 9.52 5.38
N GLN A 45 -7.95 10.80 5.02
CA GLN A 45 -8.74 11.92 5.54
C GLN A 45 -10.24 11.81 5.19
N ARG A 46 -10.58 11.12 4.09
CA ARG A 46 -11.98 10.86 3.71
C ARG A 46 -12.73 9.92 4.63
N VAL A 47 -12.02 9.10 5.41
CA VAL A 47 -12.65 8.32 6.49
C VAL A 47 -13.04 9.25 7.64
N GLU A 48 -12.21 10.27 7.91
CA GLU A 48 -12.32 11.16 9.07
C GLU A 48 -13.41 12.24 8.93
N LYS A 49 -13.61 12.80 7.73
CA LYS A 49 -14.52 13.95 7.51
C LYS A 49 -15.29 13.83 6.20
N GLN A 50 -16.46 14.49 6.13
CA GLN A 50 -17.09 14.83 4.85
C GLN A 50 -16.20 15.81 4.07
N ASP A 51 -16.21 15.64 2.75
CA ASP A 51 -15.23 16.15 1.79
C ASP A 51 -14.83 17.62 2.01
N LEU A 52 -13.54 17.87 2.28
CA LEU A 52 -12.98 19.20 2.55
C LEU A 52 -13.07 20.14 1.33
N MET A 53 -13.30 19.59 0.13
CA MET A 53 -13.33 20.32 -1.14
C MET A 53 -14.75 20.56 -1.68
N LYS A 54 -15.78 20.23 -0.90
CA LYS A 54 -17.18 20.39 -1.30
C LYS A 54 -17.48 21.86 -1.59
N GLY A 55 -17.70 22.18 -2.87
CA GLY A 55 -18.00 23.53 -3.38
C GLY A 55 -16.89 24.20 -4.22
N LEU A 56 -15.64 23.71 -4.20
CA LEU A 56 -14.56 24.23 -5.07
C LEU A 56 -14.31 23.35 -6.30
N LEU A 57 -14.47 22.04 -6.17
CA LEU A 57 -14.31 21.05 -7.23
C LEU A 57 -15.53 20.13 -7.26
N GLU A 58 -16.63 20.59 -7.84
CA GLU A 58 -17.92 19.87 -7.83
C GLU A 58 -17.82 18.51 -8.52
N GLU A 59 -17.21 18.44 -9.71
CA GLU A 59 -17.06 17.17 -10.45
C GLU A 59 -16.22 16.14 -9.68
N ASN A 60 -15.11 16.58 -9.08
CA ASN A 60 -14.27 15.73 -8.23
C ASN A 60 -15.09 15.21 -7.05
N SER A 61 -15.76 16.11 -6.32
CA SER A 61 -16.57 15.74 -5.16
C SER A 61 -17.69 14.76 -5.53
N ALA A 62 -18.35 14.96 -6.67
CA ALA A 62 -19.40 14.08 -7.18
C ALA A 62 -18.87 12.67 -7.50
N TYR A 63 -17.73 12.59 -8.20
CA TYR A 63 -17.09 11.30 -8.47
C TYR A 63 -16.65 10.60 -7.19
N LEU A 64 -16.07 11.35 -6.25
CA LEU A 64 -15.64 10.85 -4.96
C LEU A 64 -16.84 10.24 -4.18
N GLU A 65 -18.00 10.92 -4.13
CA GLU A 65 -19.21 10.39 -3.49
C GLU A 65 -19.81 9.17 -4.22
N LEU A 66 -19.71 9.12 -5.55
CA LEU A 66 -20.06 7.92 -6.31
C LEU A 66 -19.15 6.74 -5.92
N GLN A 67 -17.83 6.96 -5.92
CA GLN A 67 -16.82 5.94 -5.61
C GLN A 67 -17.00 5.34 -4.21
N LYS A 68 -17.46 6.12 -3.23
CA LYS A 68 -17.78 5.64 -1.87
C LYS A 68 -18.87 4.56 -1.88
N LYS A 69 -19.85 4.69 -2.77
CA LYS A 69 -21.02 3.79 -2.85
C LYS A 69 -20.73 2.54 -3.68
N LEU A 70 -19.65 2.53 -4.47
CA LEU A 70 -19.29 1.37 -5.28
C LEU A 70 -18.84 0.20 -4.41
N ASN A 71 -19.26 -1.01 -4.80
CA ASN A 71 -18.65 -2.23 -4.29
C ASN A 71 -17.26 -2.38 -4.92
N ILE A 72 -16.21 -2.09 -4.16
CA ILE A 72 -14.83 -2.21 -4.64
C ILE A 72 -14.34 -3.61 -4.29
N GLU A 73 -13.99 -4.37 -5.33
CA GLU A 73 -13.51 -5.75 -5.20
C GLU A 73 -12.00 -5.85 -5.37
N VAL A 74 -11.35 -4.85 -6.00
CA VAL A 74 -9.91 -4.85 -6.23
C VAL A 74 -9.31 -3.51 -5.79
N ILE A 75 -8.31 -3.57 -4.92
CA ILE A 75 -7.50 -2.41 -4.51
C ILE A 75 -6.04 -2.77 -4.77
N PHE A 76 -5.31 -1.97 -5.51
CA PHE A 76 -3.89 -2.20 -5.73
C PHE A 76 -3.08 -0.90 -5.74
N GLY A 77 -1.77 -1.02 -5.53
CA GLY A 77 -0.86 0.10 -5.65
C GLY A 77 0.42 -0.02 -4.84
N ASN A 78 1.13 1.10 -4.75
CA ASN A 78 2.31 1.27 -3.92
C ASN A 78 1.99 2.33 -2.86
N PRO A 79 1.42 1.96 -1.70
CA PRO A 79 1.05 2.93 -0.66
C PRO A 79 2.29 3.64 -0.10
N PRO A 80 2.16 4.86 0.45
CA PRO A 80 3.31 5.59 0.99
C PRO A 80 3.92 4.91 2.22
N TYR A 81 5.25 5.02 2.39
CA TYR A 81 5.98 4.47 3.54
C TYR A 81 6.44 5.61 4.45
N SER A 82 5.81 5.76 5.61
CA SER A 82 6.15 6.83 6.55
C SER A 82 5.63 6.51 7.95
N LEU A 83 6.55 6.30 8.89
CA LEU A 83 6.25 6.09 10.31
C LEU A 83 6.02 7.40 11.05
N ARG A 84 6.97 8.33 10.94
CA ARG A 84 7.03 9.65 11.59
C ARG A 84 8.01 10.55 10.82
N GLN A 85 7.98 11.85 11.13
CA GLN A 85 8.96 12.83 10.62
C GLN A 85 10.39 12.45 11.01
N LYS A 86 11.36 12.85 10.18
CA LYS A 86 12.79 12.66 10.47
C LYS A 86 13.32 13.65 11.53
N SER A 87 12.65 14.78 11.74
CA SER A 87 13.01 15.82 12.73
C SER A 87 11.78 16.58 13.26
N GLU A 88 11.83 17.05 14.51
CA GLU A 88 10.83 17.97 15.09
C GLU A 88 10.81 19.34 14.40
N ASN A 89 11.91 19.73 13.75
CA ASN A 89 12.04 20.99 13.01
C ASN A 89 11.45 20.94 11.59
N ASP A 90 10.97 19.78 11.13
CA ASP A 90 10.29 19.69 9.85
C ASP A 90 8.85 20.20 10.01
N ASN A 91 8.42 21.16 9.19
CA ASN A 91 7.02 21.60 9.09
C ASN A 91 6.16 20.59 8.29
N ALA A 92 6.27 19.30 8.63
CA ALA A 92 5.65 18.17 7.92
C ALA A 92 5.03 17.15 8.89
N LYS A 93 4.34 17.64 9.94
CA LYS A 93 3.66 16.75 10.90
C LYS A 93 2.73 15.81 10.15
N ASN A 94 2.83 14.51 10.45
CA ASN A 94 1.89 13.53 9.90
C ASN A 94 0.47 14.00 10.24
N THR A 95 -0.39 14.09 9.21
CA THR A 95 -1.81 14.36 9.39
C THR A 95 -2.38 13.28 10.31
N PRO A 96 -3.07 13.64 11.41
CA PRO A 96 -3.71 12.65 12.27
C PRO A 96 -4.90 12.03 11.54
N TYR A 97 -5.04 10.72 11.64
CA TYR A 97 -6.21 9.97 11.15
C TYR A 97 -6.85 9.19 12.30
N PRO A 98 -7.57 9.85 13.24
CA PRO A 98 -8.06 9.23 14.46
C PRO A 98 -8.90 7.97 14.22
N LEU A 99 -9.90 8.00 13.33
CA LEU A 99 -10.75 6.84 13.07
C LEU A 99 -9.94 5.68 12.49
N LEU A 100 -9.03 5.94 11.55
CA LEU A 100 -8.19 4.90 10.98
C LEU A 100 -7.18 4.34 12.01
N ASP A 101 -6.60 5.21 12.83
CA ASP A 101 -5.68 4.82 13.90
C ASP A 101 -6.41 4.04 15.01
N ASP A 102 -7.67 4.35 15.27
CA ASP A 102 -8.54 3.61 16.19
C ASP A 102 -8.83 2.21 15.66
N ARG A 103 -9.12 2.07 14.35
CA ARG A 103 -9.24 0.75 13.70
C ARG A 103 -7.97 -0.09 13.86
N ILE A 104 -6.79 0.51 13.67
CA ILE A 104 -5.50 -0.16 13.93
C ILE A 104 -5.38 -0.58 15.41
N ARG A 105 -5.82 0.26 16.34
CA ARG A 105 -5.77 -0.04 17.78
C ARG A 105 -6.66 -1.23 18.14
N GLU A 106 -7.89 -1.24 17.65
CA GLU A 106 -8.89 -2.28 17.89
C GLU A 106 -8.53 -3.61 17.23
N THR A 107 -7.87 -3.58 16.08
CA THR A 107 -7.52 -4.81 15.34
C THR A 107 -6.09 -5.26 15.68
N TYR A 108 -5.09 -4.50 15.26
CA TYR A 108 -3.70 -4.94 15.25
C TYR A 108 -3.05 -4.81 16.62
N ALA A 109 -3.19 -3.64 17.24
CA ALA A 109 -2.55 -3.35 18.52
C ALA A 109 -3.12 -4.22 19.65
N ALA A 110 -4.45 -4.35 19.71
CA ALA A 110 -5.15 -5.16 20.71
C ALA A 110 -4.76 -6.66 20.70
N GLN A 111 -4.21 -7.15 19.59
CA GLN A 111 -3.77 -8.54 19.43
C GLN A 111 -2.26 -8.72 19.62
N SER A 112 -1.50 -7.64 19.79
CA SER A 112 -0.04 -7.68 19.93
C SER A 112 0.38 -7.82 21.39
N LYS A 113 1.48 -8.56 21.62
CA LYS A 113 2.12 -8.66 22.94
C LYS A 113 3.24 -7.62 23.16
N ALA A 114 3.55 -6.81 22.15
CA ALA A 114 4.68 -5.89 22.20
C ALA A 114 4.34 -4.61 22.97
N THR A 115 5.26 -4.12 23.81
CA THR A 115 5.05 -2.86 24.55
C THR A 115 5.12 -1.63 23.64
N ASN A 116 5.99 -1.65 22.63
CA ASN A 116 6.12 -0.57 21.66
C ASN A 116 5.45 -0.94 20.34
N MET A 117 4.29 -0.34 20.09
CA MET A 117 3.47 -0.58 18.90
C MET A 117 3.50 0.60 17.91
N GLN A 118 4.43 1.55 18.08
CA GLN A 118 4.48 2.73 17.22
C GLN A 118 4.61 2.37 15.73
N ALA A 119 5.26 1.24 15.45
CA ALA A 119 5.49 0.79 14.10
C ALA A 119 4.20 0.39 13.35
N LEU A 120 3.11 0.05 14.06
CA LEU A 120 1.80 -0.27 13.47
C LEU A 120 1.16 0.93 12.76
N TYR A 121 1.60 2.14 13.07
CA TYR A 121 1.06 3.38 12.52
C TYR A 121 1.94 3.92 11.38
N ASP A 122 2.67 3.06 10.67
CA ASP A 122 3.26 3.39 9.38
C ASP A 122 2.15 3.61 8.34
N SER A 123 2.29 4.59 7.45
CA SER A 123 1.35 4.87 6.36
C SER A 123 1.03 3.65 5.48
N TYR A 124 1.95 2.71 5.27
CA TYR A 124 1.62 1.50 4.49
C TYR A 124 0.74 0.52 5.28
N ILE A 125 0.87 0.48 6.62
CA ILE A 125 -0.01 -0.34 7.47
C ILE A 125 -1.39 0.32 7.57
N ARG A 126 -1.46 1.65 7.62
CA ARG A 126 -2.71 2.40 7.45
C ARG A 126 -3.39 2.08 6.12
N ALA A 127 -2.62 2.00 5.02
CA ALA A 127 -3.16 1.60 3.73
C ALA A 127 -3.72 0.17 3.75
N ILE A 128 -3.01 -0.78 4.39
CA ILE A 128 -3.50 -2.15 4.58
C ILE A 128 -4.81 -2.14 5.38
N ARG A 129 -4.88 -1.45 6.53
CA ARG A 129 -6.09 -1.37 7.36
C ARG A 129 -7.25 -0.75 6.59
N TRP A 130 -7.00 0.38 5.93
CA TRP A 130 -7.99 1.10 5.13
C TRP A 130 -8.53 0.21 4.01
N ALA A 131 -7.67 -0.45 3.24
CA ALA A 131 -8.08 -1.32 2.15
C ALA A 131 -8.85 -2.56 2.66
N SER A 132 -8.42 -3.11 3.80
CA SER A 132 -9.07 -4.25 4.46
C SER A 132 -10.48 -3.90 4.95
N ASP A 133 -10.71 -2.66 5.39
CA ASP A 133 -12.03 -2.16 5.76
C ASP A 133 -12.85 -1.73 4.53
N ARG A 134 -12.21 -1.26 3.45
CA ARG A 134 -12.88 -0.79 2.22
C ARG A 134 -13.41 -1.91 1.35
N ILE A 135 -12.71 -3.05 1.29
CA ILE A 135 -13.19 -4.28 0.65
C ILE A 135 -14.10 -5.02 1.62
N SER A 136 -15.26 -5.41 1.13
CA SER A 136 -16.31 -6.12 1.89
C SER A 136 -15.91 -7.58 2.17
N ASN A 137 -16.72 -8.56 1.78
CA ASN A 137 -16.51 -9.99 2.02
C ASN A 137 -15.81 -10.71 0.86
N ALA A 138 -15.74 -10.10 -0.32
CA ALA A 138 -15.11 -10.66 -1.51
C ALA A 138 -14.21 -9.62 -2.16
N GLY A 139 -12.96 -9.99 -2.46
CA GLY A 139 -12.04 -9.10 -3.16
C GLY A 139 -10.56 -9.40 -2.95
N ILE A 140 -9.71 -8.60 -3.62
CA ILE A 140 -8.25 -8.73 -3.64
C ILE A 140 -7.61 -7.37 -3.35
N ILE A 141 -6.65 -7.36 -2.42
CA ILE A 141 -5.75 -6.23 -2.18
C ILE A 141 -4.36 -6.61 -2.66
N GLY A 142 -3.77 -5.86 -3.58
CA GLY A 142 -2.42 -6.08 -4.09
C GLY A 142 -1.50 -4.90 -3.85
N PHE A 143 -0.56 -5.02 -2.91
CA PHE A 143 0.37 -3.93 -2.58
C PHE A 143 1.83 -4.29 -2.77
N VAL A 144 2.59 -3.32 -3.31
CA VAL A 144 4.05 -3.26 -3.15
C VAL A 144 4.31 -2.36 -1.95
N SER A 145 4.74 -2.92 -0.83
CA SER A 145 4.83 -2.18 0.44
C SER A 145 6.04 -2.57 1.27
N GLY A 146 6.27 -1.86 2.38
CA GLY A 146 7.30 -2.21 3.34
C GLY A 146 7.11 -3.63 3.89
N SER A 147 8.19 -4.43 3.92
CA SER A 147 8.16 -5.83 4.35
C SER A 147 8.30 -6.01 5.86
N GLY A 148 8.43 -4.93 6.62
CA GLY A 148 8.71 -4.98 8.07
C GLY A 148 7.67 -5.76 8.88
N TYR A 149 6.42 -5.82 8.41
CA TYR A 149 5.36 -6.57 9.09
C TYR A 149 5.56 -8.10 9.09
N ILE A 150 6.37 -8.63 8.17
CA ILE A 150 6.59 -10.06 7.99
C ILE A 150 7.32 -10.63 9.22
N GLU A 151 8.38 -9.97 9.67
CA GLU A 151 9.29 -10.54 10.67
C GLU A 151 9.34 -9.75 11.99
N LYS A 152 8.99 -8.46 12.01
CA LYS A 152 9.20 -7.65 13.22
C LYS A 152 8.34 -8.18 14.38
N PRO A 153 8.91 -8.28 15.60
CA PRO A 153 8.17 -8.77 16.76
C PRO A 153 6.90 -7.95 17.06
N ALA A 154 6.97 -6.62 16.94
CA ALA A 154 5.85 -5.70 17.18
C ALA A 154 4.69 -5.80 16.16
N MET A 155 4.79 -6.70 15.20
CA MET A 155 3.82 -6.90 14.11
C MET A 155 3.05 -8.22 14.27
N ASP A 156 3.21 -8.92 15.41
CA ASP A 156 2.51 -10.16 15.74
C ASP A 156 0.98 -10.00 15.72
N GLY A 157 0.46 -8.92 16.31
CA GLY A 157 -0.97 -8.63 16.32
C GLY A 157 -1.52 -8.30 14.93
N LEU A 158 -0.74 -7.61 14.09
CA LEU A 158 -1.05 -7.37 12.68
C LEU A 158 -1.15 -8.70 11.92
N ARG A 159 -0.11 -9.55 11.97
CA ARG A 159 -0.12 -10.86 11.30
C ARG A 159 -1.29 -11.73 11.74
N LYS A 160 -1.60 -11.75 13.04
CA LYS A 160 -2.73 -12.50 13.60
C LYS A 160 -4.08 -11.98 13.09
N SER A 161 -4.23 -10.68 12.95
CA SER A 161 -5.47 -10.06 12.45
C SER A 161 -5.66 -10.33 10.96
N LEU A 162 -4.61 -10.15 10.15
CA LEU A 162 -4.66 -10.44 8.72
C LEU A 162 -5.02 -11.91 8.45
N ALA A 163 -4.45 -12.85 9.22
CA ALA A 163 -4.78 -14.28 9.11
C ALA A 163 -6.22 -14.63 9.55
N LYS A 164 -6.93 -13.73 10.24
CA LYS A 164 -8.36 -13.89 10.56
C LYS A 164 -9.26 -13.24 9.52
N GLU A 165 -8.82 -12.13 8.93
CA GLU A 165 -9.63 -11.30 8.04
C GLU A 165 -9.61 -11.77 6.57
N PHE A 166 -8.55 -12.47 6.17
CA PHE A 166 -8.36 -12.94 4.80
C PHE A 166 -8.44 -14.46 4.71
N THR A 167 -8.79 -14.98 3.54
CA THR A 167 -8.83 -16.42 3.26
C THR A 167 -7.51 -16.93 2.71
N SER A 168 -6.79 -16.07 1.98
CA SER A 168 -5.44 -16.36 1.47
C SER A 168 -4.58 -15.12 1.49
N ILE A 169 -3.31 -15.27 1.81
CA ILE A 169 -2.30 -14.22 1.75
C ILE A 169 -1.10 -14.75 0.97
N TYR A 170 -0.69 -14.06 -0.09
CA TYR A 170 0.51 -14.36 -0.85
C TYR A 170 1.53 -13.28 -0.59
N VAL A 171 2.72 -13.66 -0.12
CA VAL A 171 3.81 -12.76 0.22
C VAL A 171 5.01 -13.14 -0.63
N LEU A 172 5.41 -12.25 -1.53
CA LEU A 172 6.69 -12.29 -2.21
C LEU A 172 7.62 -11.27 -1.55
N ASN A 173 8.52 -11.76 -0.70
CA ASN A 173 9.49 -10.93 -0.01
C ASN A 173 10.65 -10.59 -0.96
N LEU A 174 10.71 -9.33 -1.39
CA LEU A 174 11.76 -8.81 -2.27
C LEU A 174 13.00 -8.36 -1.48
N ARG A 175 12.94 -8.41 -0.14
CA ARG A 175 14.04 -8.06 0.75
C ARG A 175 14.52 -6.62 0.54
N GLY A 176 15.80 -6.35 0.69
CA GLY A 176 16.39 -5.03 0.49
C GLY A 176 16.22 -4.09 1.68
N ASP A 177 16.06 -4.61 2.91
CA ASP A 177 16.14 -3.77 4.11
C ASP A 177 17.61 -3.38 4.36
N ILE A 178 18.01 -2.23 3.82
CA ILE A 178 19.39 -1.75 3.86
C ILE A 178 19.84 -1.52 5.31
N ARG A 179 18.94 -1.03 6.19
CA ARG A 179 19.27 -0.79 7.60
C ARG A 179 19.52 -2.08 8.34
N LYS A 180 18.65 -3.08 8.16
CA LYS A 180 18.84 -4.42 8.71
C LYS A 180 20.15 -5.02 8.23
N ASN A 181 20.46 -4.89 6.94
CA ASN A 181 21.68 -5.43 6.38
C ASN A 181 22.93 -4.78 7.01
N MET A 182 22.97 -3.45 7.09
CA MET A 182 24.06 -2.71 7.74
C MET A 182 24.23 -3.09 9.22
N LEU A 183 23.14 -3.09 10.00
CA LEU A 183 23.18 -3.43 11.43
C LEU A 183 23.61 -4.88 11.70
N SER A 184 23.37 -5.76 10.73
CA SER A 184 23.81 -7.16 10.80
C SER A 184 25.21 -7.41 10.24
N ASN A 185 25.95 -6.37 9.82
CA ASN A 185 27.22 -6.48 9.08
C ASN A 185 27.09 -7.40 7.85
N GLY A 186 26.00 -7.28 7.11
CA GLY A 186 25.71 -8.08 5.91
C GLY A 186 25.19 -9.50 6.18
N LYS A 187 25.11 -9.95 7.44
CA LYS A 187 24.64 -11.31 7.78
C LYS A 187 23.17 -11.53 7.48
N ALA A 188 22.37 -10.47 7.43
CA ALA A 188 20.99 -10.57 6.98
C ALA A 188 20.94 -10.98 5.51
N GLN A 189 21.90 -10.59 4.67
CA GLN A 189 21.99 -10.89 3.24
C GLN A 189 20.92 -10.23 2.36
N GLU A 190 20.39 -9.06 2.75
CA GLU A 190 19.21 -8.42 2.12
C GLU A 190 19.37 -8.08 0.64
N GLY A 191 20.61 -8.00 0.14
CA GLY A 191 20.92 -7.52 -1.21
C GLY A 191 20.54 -6.06 -1.40
N GLU A 192 20.30 -5.67 -2.64
CA GLU A 192 19.93 -4.29 -2.99
C GLU A 192 18.42 -4.03 -2.82
N ASN A 193 18.04 -2.76 -2.65
CA ASN A 193 16.63 -2.36 -2.59
C ASN A 193 16.05 -2.21 -4.00
N ILE A 194 14.83 -2.71 -4.22
CA ILE A 194 14.19 -2.64 -5.55
C ILE A 194 13.86 -1.21 -6.02
N PHE A 195 13.78 -0.25 -5.09
CA PHE A 195 13.61 1.17 -5.37
C PHE A 195 14.96 1.93 -5.37
N GLY A 196 16.09 1.24 -5.35
CA GLY A 196 17.42 1.83 -5.27
C GLY A 196 17.55 2.79 -4.08
N ASN A 197 18.07 4.00 -4.35
CA ASN A 197 18.25 5.05 -3.33
C ASN A 197 16.92 5.69 -2.87
N GLY A 198 15.78 5.36 -3.50
CA GLY A 198 14.47 5.88 -3.12
C GLY A 198 13.91 5.30 -1.82
N SER A 199 14.44 4.16 -1.36
CA SER A 199 14.01 3.53 -0.10
C SER A 199 15.15 2.74 0.55
N MET A 200 15.19 2.72 1.88
CA MET A 200 16.05 1.83 2.66
C MET A 200 15.26 0.70 3.34
N THR A 201 13.93 0.73 3.21
CA THR A 201 13.02 -0.23 3.83
C THR A 201 12.92 -1.46 2.95
N GLY A 202 12.98 -2.66 3.54
CA GLY A 202 12.72 -3.89 2.80
C GLY A 202 11.33 -3.87 2.15
N ILE A 203 11.19 -4.50 0.99
CA ILE A 203 9.99 -4.44 0.17
C ILE A 203 9.38 -5.83 0.01
N ALA A 204 8.05 -5.91 -0.01
CA ALA A 204 7.32 -7.11 -0.37
C ALA A 204 6.17 -6.78 -1.32
N VAL A 205 5.90 -7.68 -2.26
CA VAL A 205 4.64 -7.71 -3.02
C VAL A 205 3.70 -8.64 -2.27
N THR A 206 2.54 -8.12 -1.88
CA THR A 206 1.59 -8.88 -1.06
C THR A 206 0.19 -8.85 -1.68
N LEU A 207 -0.41 -10.02 -1.82
CA LEU A 207 -1.82 -10.17 -2.18
C LEU A 207 -2.60 -10.65 -0.96
N PHE A 208 -3.64 -9.91 -0.58
CA PHE A 208 -4.60 -10.31 0.44
C PHE A 208 -5.93 -10.62 -0.23
N ILE A 209 -6.48 -11.81 -0.02
CA ILE A 209 -7.68 -12.28 -0.72
C ILE A 209 -8.77 -12.60 0.29
N LYS A 210 -9.97 -12.06 0.06
CA LYS A 210 -11.20 -12.46 0.74
C LYS A 210 -12.08 -13.23 -0.24
N ASN A 211 -12.51 -14.43 0.15
CA ASN A 211 -13.40 -15.26 -0.64
C ASN A 211 -14.50 -15.86 0.27
N PRO A 212 -15.78 -15.44 0.13
CA PRO A 212 -16.85 -15.87 1.04
C PRO A 212 -17.15 -17.38 0.91
N ASN A 213 -16.70 -18.04 -0.16
CA ASN A 213 -16.88 -19.47 -0.36
C ASN A 213 -15.84 -20.33 0.37
N VAL A 214 -14.86 -19.72 1.05
CA VAL A 214 -13.81 -20.41 1.80
C VAL A 214 -14.04 -20.22 3.30
N SER A 215 -14.41 -21.31 3.98
CA SER A 215 -14.59 -21.36 5.44
C SER A 215 -13.37 -21.87 6.21
N LYS A 216 -12.30 -22.26 5.49
CA LYS A 216 -11.06 -22.79 6.08
C LYS A 216 -10.20 -21.66 6.67
N PRO A 217 -9.30 -21.98 7.63
CA PRO A 217 -8.32 -21.01 8.12
C PRO A 217 -7.51 -20.39 6.97
N CYS A 218 -7.10 -19.13 7.15
CA CYS A 218 -6.31 -18.41 6.16
C CYS A 218 -5.08 -19.22 5.73
N LYS A 219 -4.89 -19.38 4.42
CA LYS A 219 -3.65 -19.96 3.87
C LYS A 219 -2.65 -18.86 3.59
N ILE A 220 -1.43 -19.00 4.11
CA ILE A 220 -0.33 -18.05 3.88
C ILE A 220 0.70 -18.71 2.99
N TYR A 221 0.94 -18.11 1.83
CA TYR A 221 1.94 -18.52 0.86
C TYR A 221 3.08 -17.52 0.92
N TYR A 222 4.26 -17.97 1.31
CA TYR A 222 5.44 -17.12 1.43
C TYR A 222 6.51 -17.58 0.45
N HIS A 223 7.07 -16.63 -0.29
CA HIS A 223 8.24 -16.83 -1.12
C HIS A 223 9.28 -15.74 -0.82
N ASP A 224 10.51 -16.16 -0.60
CA ASP A 224 11.66 -15.27 -0.47
C ASP A 224 12.39 -15.21 -1.82
N ILE A 225 12.66 -14.01 -2.33
CA ILE A 225 13.31 -13.86 -3.63
C ILE A 225 14.75 -14.39 -3.66
N GLY A 226 15.43 -14.44 -2.50
CA GLY A 226 16.81 -14.94 -2.38
C GLY A 226 17.80 -13.96 -1.75
N ASN A 227 19.00 -14.48 -1.49
CA ASN A 227 20.06 -13.79 -0.75
C ASN A 227 20.99 -12.99 -1.66
N ASN A 228 21.40 -11.81 -1.19
CA ASN A 228 22.42 -10.96 -1.81
C ASN A 228 22.17 -10.60 -3.30
N LEU A 229 20.91 -10.62 -3.74
CA LEU A 229 20.56 -10.28 -5.11
C LEU A 229 20.65 -8.77 -5.34
N THR A 230 21.17 -8.40 -6.50
CA THR A 230 21.10 -7.05 -7.05
C THR A 230 19.68 -6.68 -7.44
N THR A 231 19.42 -5.40 -7.62
CA THR A 231 18.13 -4.86 -8.07
C THR A 231 17.75 -5.48 -9.42
N LYS A 232 18.71 -5.59 -10.34
CA LYS A 232 18.50 -6.16 -11.67
C LYS A 232 18.11 -7.63 -11.61
N GLU A 233 18.78 -8.44 -10.79
CA GLU A 233 18.45 -9.86 -10.62
C GLU A 233 17.05 -10.05 -10.05
N LYS A 234 16.68 -9.24 -9.04
CA LYS A 234 15.32 -9.27 -8.47
C LYS A 234 14.26 -8.95 -9.53
N LEU A 235 14.49 -7.93 -10.37
CA LEU A 235 13.57 -7.57 -11.46
C LEU A 235 13.49 -8.66 -12.54
N THR A 236 14.60 -9.31 -12.88
CA THR A 236 14.59 -10.45 -13.83
C THR A 236 13.74 -11.59 -13.31
N VAL A 237 13.88 -11.97 -12.03
CA VAL A 237 13.06 -13.01 -11.41
C VAL A 237 11.57 -12.67 -11.48
N LEU A 238 11.22 -11.41 -11.20
CA LEU A 238 9.83 -10.95 -11.31
C LEU A 238 9.27 -11.09 -12.73
N ILE A 239 10.05 -10.71 -13.75
CA ILE A 239 9.64 -10.85 -15.15
C ILE A 239 9.43 -12.33 -15.49
N THR A 240 10.34 -13.21 -15.10
CA THR A 240 10.23 -14.65 -15.35
C THR A 240 9.00 -15.26 -14.67
N LEU A 241 8.71 -14.87 -13.43
CA LEU A 241 7.51 -15.34 -12.72
C LEU A 241 6.22 -14.94 -13.43
N VAL A 242 6.15 -13.71 -13.98
CA VAL A 242 4.98 -13.24 -14.74
C VAL A 242 4.81 -14.03 -16.05
N VAL A 243 5.90 -14.27 -16.79
CA VAL A 243 5.86 -15.02 -18.06
C VAL A 243 5.37 -16.45 -17.85
N LEU A 244 5.81 -17.13 -16.79
CA LEU A 244 5.36 -18.48 -16.46
C LEU A 244 3.86 -18.55 -16.08
N MET A 245 3.29 -17.47 -15.56
CA MET A 245 1.86 -17.42 -15.19
C MET A 245 0.93 -17.09 -16.36
N VAL A 246 1.41 -16.39 -17.40
CA VAL A 246 0.59 -15.98 -18.55
C VAL A 246 0.62 -17.02 -19.68
N CYS A 247 1.70 -17.80 -19.77
CA CYS A 247 1.86 -18.83 -20.80
C CYS A 247 1.53 -20.26 -20.31
N GLY A 248 1.00 -20.41 -19.10
CA GLY A 248 0.68 -21.70 -18.47
C GLY A 248 -0.81 -22.01 -18.42
#